data_AF-A0A6H1R233-F1
#
_entry.id   AF-A0A6H1R233-F1
#
_cell.length_a   1.000
_cell.length_b   1.000
_cell.length_c   1.000
_cell.angle_alpha   90.00
_cell.angle_beta   90.00
_cell.angle_gamma   90.00
#
_symmetry.space_group_name_H-M   'P 1'
#
loop_
_entity.id
_entity.type
_entity.pdbx_description
1 polymer ?
#
loop_
_entity_poly.entity_id
_entity_poly.type
_entity_poly.pdbx_seq_one_letter_code
_entity_poly.pdbx_strand_id
1 'polypeptide(L)'
;MGLADDRDLLPLGSGFDLARKNGYDRAQVDEHLERLDADIRILSADRDAAVSQARDLSKQLESARSEIENLRGQVERLAKPPTTLEGLSERLQRMLRLAQDEANDIRGRAENDAAQIRARSESEANNLRNRYERLISEVDSRRSEMETEHRSLMDKAKAEAGRITREAEENRKRADQEAEARRTQVEEDFEIAMAARRSESMRTLAEQEATSKAEAERRVREATEEANRRLREGTNEAHRRVREATDQANRMVTDATAKAEQLTRESTEAAQKRERESTEAAQQLTRESTEAAQKRERESTEAAQKRIRESKAEAERLVREATEKSERLVREATEKSERMVHEATEKSERMVHEATEKSERMVRECTEEATRLIDEATRESKRLVATAREDSQRRLGTTTEEVQRRLAKADKQVHSLTELRESVAKKLRDAAEMLGQTTPLLERLAQEDSEEDKLREAAAEAREQAREDAEAALARDSRDDAAKPGNAAKPGGAAKSGGAAKSGDQAKPAPEATKSPQAGAAKQVEAQPAKQAKPKGQGGKPSGGGAAVDDGPTEQIHRDTARGHGPHDEPTRRIQLPVPDGKGQQRSHSATRIDATNQQRR
;
A
#
# COMPACT_ATOMS: atom_id res chain seq x y z
N MET A 1 -107.09 17.67 -4.86
CA MET A 1 -106.67 19.07 -5.05
C MET A 1 -106.49 19.23 -6.55
N GLY A 2 -107.60 19.46 -7.26
CA GLY A 2 -107.95 20.76 -7.86
C GLY A 2 -107.97 20.49 -9.37
N LEU A 3 -109.12 20.56 -10.05
CA LEU A 3 -109.63 21.81 -10.64
C LEU A 3 -108.51 22.46 -11.47
N ALA A 4 -108.65 22.75 -12.73
CA ALA A 4 -109.79 22.78 -13.62
C ALA A 4 -109.20 22.92 -15.02
N ASP A 5 -110.08 22.88 -16.01
CA ASP A 5 -110.05 23.78 -17.16
C ASP A 5 -108.70 24.42 -17.47
N ASP A 6 -107.96 23.82 -18.40
CA ASP A 6 -107.67 24.60 -19.60
C ASP A 6 -107.99 23.72 -20.79
N ARG A 7 -109.13 24.05 -21.39
CA ARG A 7 -109.43 23.70 -22.76
C ARG A 7 -108.32 24.33 -23.61
N ASP A 8 -107.21 23.62 -23.76
CA ASP A 8 -106.40 23.72 -24.96
C ASP A 8 -107.26 23.14 -26.08
N LEU A 9 -108.23 23.97 -26.49
CA LEU A 9 -108.87 23.89 -27.78
C LEU A 9 -107.71 23.83 -28.76
N LEU A 10 -107.43 22.63 -29.28
CA LEU A 10 -106.72 22.46 -30.53
C LEU A 10 -107.24 23.58 -31.43
N PRO A 11 -106.39 24.50 -31.91
CA PRO A 11 -106.86 25.54 -32.78
C PRO A 11 -107.48 24.81 -33.96
N LEU A 12 -108.82 24.80 -34.03
CA LEU A 12 -109.52 24.35 -35.21
C LEU A 12 -109.05 25.32 -36.26
N GLY A 13 -108.07 24.85 -37.04
CA GLY A 13 -107.46 25.63 -38.10
C GLY A 13 -108.56 26.32 -38.86
N SER A 14 -108.38 27.62 -39.04
CA SER A 14 -109.24 28.48 -39.85
C SER A 14 -109.87 27.67 -40.98
N GLY A 15 -111.21 27.62 -41.02
CA GLY A 15 -111.95 26.74 -41.92
C GLY A 15 -111.46 26.79 -43.36
N PHE A 16 -111.70 25.71 -44.11
CA PHE A 16 -111.20 25.53 -45.47
C PHE A 16 -111.45 26.75 -46.36
N ASP A 17 -110.45 27.16 -47.14
CA ASP A 17 -110.56 28.26 -48.07
C ASP A 17 -111.60 27.96 -49.17
N LEU A 18 -112.36 28.98 -49.60
CA LEU A 18 -113.45 28.84 -50.58
C LEU A 18 -112.92 28.95 -52.02
N ALA A 19 -113.02 27.85 -52.79
CA ALA A 19 -112.74 27.78 -54.22
C ALA A 19 -113.87 28.41 -55.08
N ARG A 20 -113.53 28.94 -56.27
CA ARG A 20 -114.45 29.66 -57.19
C ARG A 20 -115.75 28.85 -57.40
N LYS A 21 -116.89 29.50 -57.12
CA LYS A 21 -118.26 28.95 -57.03
C LYS A 21 -118.62 28.29 -55.67
N ASN A 22 -118.27 28.93 -54.56
CA ASN A 22 -118.73 28.62 -53.19
C ASN A 22 -118.47 27.17 -52.71
N GLY A 23 -117.44 26.49 -53.22
CA GLY A 23 -117.01 25.18 -52.72
C GLY A 23 -115.79 25.32 -51.81
N TYR A 24 -115.58 24.39 -50.87
CA TYR A 24 -114.33 24.32 -50.12
C TYR A 24 -113.19 23.80 -51.00
N ASP A 25 -111.96 24.26 -50.76
CA ASP A 25 -110.80 23.70 -51.43
C ASP A 25 -110.66 22.22 -51.05
N ARG A 26 -110.89 21.37 -52.04
CA ARG A 26 -110.86 19.93 -51.89
C ARG A 26 -109.49 19.45 -51.38
N ALA A 27 -108.41 20.09 -51.79
CA ALA A 27 -107.07 19.70 -51.34
C ALA A 27 -106.91 19.92 -49.83
N GLN A 28 -107.41 21.04 -49.30
CA GLN A 28 -107.34 21.35 -47.86
C GLN A 28 -108.24 20.43 -47.02
N VAL A 29 -109.43 20.06 -47.53
CA VAL A 29 -110.34 19.12 -46.87
C VAL A 29 -109.75 17.73 -46.82
N ASP A 30 -109.22 17.24 -47.93
CA ASP A 30 -108.60 15.92 -48.03
C ASP A 30 -107.37 15.86 -47.09
N GLU A 31 -106.52 16.91 -47.05
CA GLU A 31 -105.38 17.01 -46.13
C GLU A 31 -105.81 17.00 -44.65
N HIS A 32 -106.91 17.67 -44.29
CA HIS A 32 -107.41 17.68 -42.91
C HIS A 32 -108.04 16.34 -42.51
N LEU A 33 -108.76 15.67 -43.41
CA LEU A 33 -109.27 14.32 -43.16
C LEU A 33 -108.12 13.31 -43.03
N GLU A 34 -107.09 13.41 -43.87
CA GLU A 34 -105.87 12.61 -43.73
C GLU A 34 -105.18 12.86 -42.39
N ARG A 35 -105.14 14.11 -41.91
CA ARG A 35 -104.61 14.47 -40.60
C ARG A 35 -105.44 13.89 -39.46
N LEU A 36 -106.78 14.01 -39.51
CA LEU A 36 -107.67 13.42 -38.51
C LEU A 36 -107.60 11.89 -38.48
N ASP A 37 -107.52 11.25 -39.64
CA ASP A 37 -107.31 9.81 -39.74
C ASP A 37 -105.95 9.40 -39.17
N ALA A 38 -104.90 10.21 -39.38
CA ALA A 38 -103.60 10.00 -38.74
C ALA A 38 -103.69 10.16 -37.22
N ASP A 39 -104.36 11.20 -36.72
CA ASP A 39 -104.53 11.47 -35.29
C ASP A 39 -105.34 10.35 -34.61
N ILE A 40 -106.42 9.86 -35.23
CA ILE A 40 -107.23 8.73 -34.73
C ILE A 40 -106.40 7.44 -34.69
N ARG A 41 -105.54 7.20 -35.69
CA ARG A 41 -104.63 6.04 -35.69
C ARG A 41 -103.61 6.13 -34.56
N ILE A 42 -103.02 7.32 -34.33
CA ILE A 42 -102.08 7.55 -33.23
C ILE A 42 -102.78 7.34 -31.89
N LEU A 43 -103.94 7.96 -31.66
CA LEU A 43 -104.70 7.81 -30.42
C LEU A 43 -105.17 6.37 -30.17
N SER A 44 -105.52 5.63 -31.22
CA SER A 44 -105.87 4.21 -31.10
C SER A 44 -104.64 3.37 -30.71
N ALA A 45 -103.48 3.65 -31.31
CA ALA A 45 -102.22 3.01 -30.94
C ALA A 45 -101.82 3.34 -29.49
N ASP A 46 -101.95 4.59 -29.06
CA ASP A 46 -101.66 5.04 -27.70
C ASP A 46 -102.62 4.39 -26.68
N ARG A 47 -103.91 4.32 -26.99
CA ARG A 47 -104.89 3.61 -26.17
C ARG A 47 -104.53 2.14 -26.05
N ASP A 48 -104.22 1.48 -27.16
CA ASP A 48 -103.92 0.05 -27.16
C ASP A 48 -102.61 -0.24 -26.41
N ALA A 49 -101.60 0.64 -26.52
CA ALA A 49 -100.38 0.61 -25.72
C ALA A 49 -100.66 0.79 -24.22
N ALA A 50 -101.47 1.77 -23.84
CA ALA A 50 -101.87 2.01 -22.46
C ALA A 50 -102.65 0.83 -21.86
N VAL A 51 -103.56 0.22 -22.65
CA VAL A 51 -104.29 -0.99 -22.24
C VAL A 51 -103.36 -2.18 -22.07
N SER A 52 -102.35 -2.33 -22.93
CA SER A 52 -101.31 -3.37 -22.76
C SER A 52 -100.52 -3.15 -21.47
N GLN A 53 -100.05 -1.92 -21.22
CA GLN A 53 -99.32 -1.58 -19.99
C GLN A 53 -100.17 -1.82 -18.74
N ALA A 54 -101.45 -1.45 -18.76
CA ALA A 54 -102.36 -1.71 -17.65
C ALA A 54 -102.55 -3.22 -17.38
N ARG A 55 -102.62 -4.04 -18.44
CA ARG A 55 -102.69 -5.50 -18.30
C ARG A 55 -101.39 -6.08 -17.72
N ASP A 56 -100.24 -5.60 -18.16
CA ASP A 56 -98.94 -6.10 -17.66
C ASP A 56 -98.71 -5.70 -16.21
N LEU A 57 -99.03 -4.45 -15.84
CA LEU A 57 -99.01 -4.01 -14.44
C LEU A 57 -99.97 -4.83 -13.58
N SER A 58 -101.17 -5.15 -14.08
CA SER A 58 -102.13 -5.99 -13.35
C SER A 58 -101.56 -7.39 -13.08
N LYS A 59 -100.89 -8.01 -14.08
CA LYS A 59 -100.22 -9.31 -13.90
C LYS A 59 -99.08 -9.24 -12.87
N GLN A 60 -98.26 -8.19 -12.93
CA GLN A 60 -97.19 -7.99 -11.94
C GLN A 60 -97.75 -7.82 -10.53
N LEU A 61 -98.85 -7.08 -10.40
CA LEU A 61 -99.51 -6.84 -9.11
C LEU A 61 -100.11 -8.14 -8.55
N GLU A 62 -100.71 -8.97 -9.40
CA GLU A 62 -101.23 -10.28 -9.00
C GLU A 62 -100.12 -11.26 -8.62
N SER A 63 -99.03 -11.29 -9.39
CA SER A 63 -97.83 -12.08 -9.06
C SER A 63 -97.24 -11.65 -7.71
N ALA A 64 -97.03 -10.34 -7.51
CA ALA A 64 -96.51 -9.81 -6.25
C ALA A 64 -97.46 -10.07 -5.08
N ARG A 65 -98.79 -9.98 -5.28
CA ARG A 65 -99.78 -10.35 -4.25
C ARG A 65 -99.69 -11.82 -3.87
N SER A 66 -99.60 -12.71 -4.84
CA SER A 66 -99.45 -14.15 -4.59
C SER A 66 -98.14 -14.45 -3.85
N GLU A 67 -97.05 -13.76 -4.19
CA GLU A 67 -95.76 -13.90 -3.52
C GLU A 67 -95.81 -13.37 -2.08
N ILE A 68 -96.46 -12.23 -1.85
CA ILE A 68 -96.70 -11.69 -0.50
C ILE A 68 -97.55 -12.66 0.33
N GLU A 69 -98.59 -13.25 -0.24
CA GLU A 69 -99.43 -14.22 0.47
C GLU A 69 -98.66 -15.49 0.82
N ASN A 70 -97.84 -15.99 -0.11
CA ASN A 70 -96.93 -17.11 0.14
C ASN A 70 -95.91 -16.79 1.24
N LEU A 71 -95.27 -15.63 1.19
CA LEU A 71 -94.31 -15.17 2.20
C LEU A 71 -94.98 -14.97 3.56
N ARG A 72 -96.19 -14.40 3.61
CA ARG A 72 -96.98 -14.25 4.84
C ARG A 72 -97.32 -15.61 5.45
N GLY A 73 -97.76 -16.58 4.64
CA GLY A 73 -98.03 -17.93 5.11
C GLY A 73 -96.77 -18.66 5.61
N GLN A 74 -95.60 -18.42 4.99
CA GLN A 74 -94.33 -18.92 5.51
C GLN A 74 -93.94 -18.27 6.84
N VAL A 75 -94.08 -16.94 6.95
CA VAL A 75 -93.80 -16.21 8.21
C VAL A 75 -94.73 -16.68 9.32
N GLU A 76 -96.02 -16.86 9.05
CA GLU A 76 -96.97 -17.34 10.06
C GLU A 76 -96.63 -18.77 10.54
N ARG A 77 -96.18 -19.64 9.64
CA ARG A 77 -95.68 -20.98 10.01
C ARG A 77 -94.40 -20.94 10.85
N LEU A 78 -93.49 -20.01 10.55
CA LEU A 78 -92.23 -19.84 11.28
C LEU A 78 -92.38 -19.08 12.62
N ALA A 79 -93.40 -18.23 12.75
CA ALA A 79 -93.66 -17.43 13.95
C ALA A 79 -94.40 -18.21 15.04
N LYS A 80 -95.14 -19.26 14.69
CA LYS A 80 -95.79 -20.14 15.67
C LYS A 80 -94.75 -21.03 16.36
N PRO A 81 -94.87 -21.31 17.68
CA PRO A 81 -94.01 -22.27 18.36
C PRO A 81 -94.10 -23.64 17.66
N PRO A 82 -92.98 -24.36 17.44
CA PRO A 82 -92.99 -25.58 16.64
C PRO A 82 -93.71 -26.70 17.41
N THR A 83 -95.01 -26.85 17.15
CA THR A 83 -95.82 -27.96 17.67
C THR A 83 -95.86 -29.14 16.70
N THR A 84 -95.21 -29.03 15.53
CA THR A 84 -95.14 -30.07 14.49
C THR A 84 -93.69 -30.35 14.07
N LEU A 85 -93.37 -31.63 13.83
CA LEU A 85 -92.03 -32.10 13.42
C LEU A 85 -91.54 -31.46 12.10
N GLU A 86 -92.46 -31.15 11.19
CA GLU A 86 -92.16 -30.56 9.89
C GLU A 86 -91.62 -29.12 10.02
N GLY A 87 -92.21 -28.30 10.91
CA GLY A 87 -91.73 -26.93 11.19
C GLY A 87 -90.37 -26.89 11.91
N LEU A 88 -90.06 -27.91 12.72
CA LEU A 88 -88.72 -28.09 13.30
C LEU A 88 -87.68 -28.38 12.20
N SER A 89 -88.03 -29.26 11.25
CA SER A 89 -87.14 -29.65 10.14
C SER A 89 -86.85 -28.48 9.18
N GLU A 90 -87.85 -27.65 8.85
CA GLU A 90 -87.65 -26.50 7.95
C GLU A 90 -86.78 -25.42 8.61
N ARG A 91 -86.95 -25.15 9.91
CA ARG A 91 -86.10 -24.20 10.64
C ARG A 91 -84.67 -24.71 10.79
N LEU A 92 -84.47 -26.00 11.06
CA LEU A 92 -83.14 -26.62 11.11
C LEU A 92 -82.44 -26.58 9.75
N GLN A 93 -83.16 -26.85 8.65
CA GLN A 93 -82.62 -26.72 7.30
C GLN A 93 -82.20 -25.29 6.96
N ARG A 94 -83.00 -24.28 7.35
CA ARG A 94 -82.62 -22.86 7.18
C ARG A 94 -81.42 -22.47 8.04
N MET A 95 -81.36 -22.92 9.29
CA MET A 95 -80.21 -22.67 10.17
C MET A 95 -78.94 -23.33 9.64
N LEU A 96 -79.01 -24.57 9.15
CA LEU A 96 -77.89 -25.25 8.50
C LEU A 96 -77.47 -24.55 7.21
N ARG A 97 -78.41 -24.06 6.41
CA ARG A 97 -78.10 -23.29 5.20
C ARG A 97 -77.42 -21.97 5.54
N LEU A 98 -77.93 -21.22 6.51
CA LEU A 98 -77.30 -19.98 6.98
C LEU A 98 -75.91 -20.24 7.59
N ALA A 99 -75.74 -21.30 8.38
CA ALA A 99 -74.44 -21.68 8.91
C ALA A 99 -73.45 -22.11 7.80
N GLN A 100 -73.95 -22.79 6.75
CA GLN A 100 -73.14 -23.16 5.59
C GLN A 100 -72.74 -21.93 4.78
N ASP A 101 -73.66 -20.99 4.56
CA ASP A 101 -73.41 -19.72 3.88
C ASP A 101 -72.42 -18.87 4.69
N GLU A 102 -72.58 -18.77 6.01
CA GLU A 102 -71.64 -18.09 6.91
C GLU A 102 -70.26 -18.77 6.90
N ALA A 103 -70.19 -20.10 6.88
CA ALA A 103 -68.94 -20.84 6.78
C ALA A 103 -68.27 -20.67 5.40
N ASN A 104 -69.04 -20.49 4.33
CA ASN A 104 -68.52 -20.15 3.00
C ASN A 104 -68.00 -18.71 2.99
N ASP A 105 -68.70 -17.76 3.61
CA ASP A 105 -68.28 -16.36 3.70
C ASP A 105 -66.99 -16.21 4.52
N ILE A 106 -66.90 -16.91 5.66
CA ILE A 106 -65.68 -16.92 6.49
C ILE A 106 -64.51 -17.50 5.70
N ARG A 107 -64.72 -18.61 4.98
CA ARG A 107 -63.68 -19.19 4.10
C ARG A 107 -63.28 -18.23 2.99
N GLY A 108 -64.24 -17.61 2.30
CA GLY A 108 -63.96 -16.64 1.25
C GLY A 108 -63.17 -15.43 1.76
N ARG A 109 -63.50 -14.90 2.94
CA ARG A 109 -62.71 -13.83 3.59
C ARG A 109 -61.30 -14.29 3.94
N ALA A 110 -61.16 -15.45 4.58
CA ALA A 110 -59.86 -16.00 4.94
C ALA A 110 -58.97 -16.28 3.72
N GLU A 111 -59.55 -16.79 2.63
CA GLU A 111 -58.86 -17.03 1.36
C GLU A 111 -58.42 -15.73 0.71
N ASN A 112 -59.28 -14.70 0.69
CA ASN A 112 -58.95 -13.37 0.18
C ASN A 112 -57.85 -12.70 1.01
N ASP A 113 -57.94 -12.77 2.34
CA ASP A 113 -56.91 -12.22 3.24
C ASP A 113 -55.58 -12.96 3.04
N ALA A 114 -55.60 -14.29 2.95
CA ALA A 114 -54.41 -15.10 2.67
C ALA A 114 -53.82 -14.81 1.28
N ALA A 115 -54.65 -14.53 0.27
CA ALA A 115 -54.21 -14.13 -1.06
C ALA A 115 -53.57 -12.73 -1.03
N GLN A 116 -54.17 -11.77 -0.33
CA GLN A 116 -53.60 -10.43 -0.17
C GLN A 116 -52.26 -10.45 0.57
N ILE A 117 -52.16 -11.21 1.66
CA ILE A 117 -50.91 -11.37 2.41
C ILE A 117 -49.85 -11.98 1.51
N ARG A 118 -50.15 -13.05 0.77
CA ARG A 118 -49.21 -13.67 -0.18
C ARG A 118 -48.77 -12.69 -1.26
N ALA A 119 -49.70 -12.01 -1.91
CA ALA A 119 -49.38 -11.03 -2.95
C ALA A 119 -48.51 -9.89 -2.43
N ARG A 120 -48.78 -9.40 -1.21
CA ARG A 120 -47.96 -8.37 -0.55
C ARG A 120 -46.56 -8.89 -0.25
N SER A 121 -46.43 -10.08 0.34
CA SER A 121 -45.13 -10.68 0.64
C SER A 121 -44.31 -10.98 -0.62
N GLU A 122 -44.95 -11.45 -1.70
CA GLU A 122 -44.29 -11.66 -2.99
C GLU A 122 -43.82 -10.34 -3.61
N SER A 123 -44.63 -9.28 -3.55
CA SER A 123 -44.24 -7.94 -4.00
C SER A 123 -43.05 -7.41 -3.19
N GLU A 124 -43.09 -7.51 -1.87
CA GLU A 124 -42.00 -7.09 -0.98
C GLU A 124 -40.71 -7.90 -1.26
N ALA A 125 -40.81 -9.23 -1.46
CA ALA A 125 -39.70 -10.09 -1.82
C ALA A 125 -39.11 -9.73 -3.19
N ASN A 126 -39.95 -9.48 -4.20
CA ASN A 126 -39.50 -9.05 -5.54
C ASN A 126 -38.84 -7.68 -5.50
N ASN A 127 -39.38 -6.74 -4.73
CA ASN A 127 -38.78 -5.43 -4.53
C ASN A 127 -37.40 -5.53 -3.88
N LEU A 128 -37.24 -6.38 -2.86
CA LEU A 128 -35.94 -6.64 -2.23
C LEU A 128 -34.96 -7.28 -3.21
N ARG A 129 -35.38 -8.31 -3.97
CA ARG A 129 -34.56 -8.95 -5.00
C ARG A 129 -34.07 -7.94 -6.04
N ASN A 130 -34.97 -7.15 -6.61
CA ASN A 130 -34.62 -6.12 -7.59
C ASN A 130 -33.66 -5.07 -7.00
N ARG A 131 -33.80 -4.73 -5.72
CA ARG A 131 -32.91 -3.79 -5.04
C ARG A 131 -31.51 -4.36 -4.85
N TYR A 132 -31.41 -5.63 -4.47
CA TYR A 132 -30.13 -6.31 -4.33
C TYR A 132 -29.46 -6.56 -5.68
N GLU A 133 -30.21 -6.93 -6.70
CA GLU A 133 -29.69 -7.10 -8.06
C GLU A 133 -29.10 -5.79 -8.60
N ARG A 134 -29.79 -4.66 -8.38
CA ARG A 134 -29.25 -3.33 -8.70
C ARG A 134 -27.97 -3.03 -7.92
N LEU A 135 -27.96 -3.27 -6.61
CA LEU A 135 -26.79 -3.01 -5.76
C LEU A 135 -25.58 -3.87 -6.18
N ILE A 136 -25.80 -5.14 -6.51
CA ILE A 136 -24.76 -6.04 -7.02
C ILE A 136 -24.23 -5.51 -8.34
N SER A 137 -25.12 -5.14 -9.29
CA SER A 137 -24.70 -4.59 -10.57
C SER A 137 -23.91 -3.27 -10.45
N GLU A 138 -24.26 -2.42 -9.48
CA GLU A 138 -23.55 -1.18 -9.20
C GLU A 138 -22.16 -1.45 -8.60
N VAL A 139 -22.07 -2.39 -7.65
CA VAL A 139 -20.79 -2.80 -7.06
C VAL A 139 -19.88 -3.43 -8.12
N ASP A 140 -20.42 -4.29 -8.99
CA ASP A 140 -19.68 -4.91 -10.08
C ASP A 140 -19.21 -3.88 -11.12
N SER A 141 -20.08 -2.91 -11.47
CA SER A 141 -19.73 -1.81 -12.38
C SER A 141 -18.61 -0.96 -11.80
N ARG A 142 -18.75 -0.54 -10.53
CA ARG A 142 -17.73 0.25 -9.83
C ARG A 142 -16.42 -0.52 -9.68
N ARG A 143 -16.49 -1.84 -9.42
CA ARG A 143 -15.30 -2.69 -9.36
C ARG A 143 -14.60 -2.74 -10.71
N SER A 144 -15.34 -2.93 -11.80
CA SER A 144 -14.79 -2.94 -13.16
C SER A 144 -14.15 -1.60 -13.51
N GLU A 145 -14.81 -0.47 -13.21
CA GLU A 145 -14.25 0.87 -13.43
C GLU A 145 -12.94 1.04 -12.66
N MET A 146 -12.94 0.74 -11.35
CA MET A 146 -11.73 0.82 -10.51
C MET A 146 -10.61 -0.08 -11.02
N GLU A 147 -10.92 -1.31 -11.49
CA GLU A 147 -9.93 -2.22 -12.07
C GLU A 147 -9.35 -1.66 -13.38
N THR A 148 -10.18 -1.06 -14.24
CA THR A 148 -9.71 -0.41 -15.49
C THR A 148 -8.87 0.83 -15.22
N GLU A 149 -9.27 1.68 -14.28
CA GLU A 149 -8.51 2.85 -13.84
C GLU A 149 -7.17 2.43 -13.24
N HIS A 150 -7.18 1.46 -12.34
CA HIS A 150 -5.98 0.94 -11.72
C HIS A 150 -5.03 0.35 -12.76
N ARG A 151 -5.55 -0.44 -13.70
CA ARG A 151 -4.76 -1.01 -14.80
C ARG A 151 -4.16 0.09 -15.69
N SER A 152 -4.94 1.09 -16.08
CA SER A 152 -4.48 2.25 -16.84
C SER A 152 -3.40 3.04 -16.10
N LEU A 153 -3.57 3.28 -14.79
CA LEU A 153 -2.56 3.94 -13.96
C LEU A 153 -1.28 3.11 -13.87
N MET A 154 -1.39 1.80 -13.69
CA MET A 154 -0.23 0.90 -13.65
C MET A 154 0.50 0.83 -14.99
N ASP A 155 -0.23 0.81 -16.11
CA ASP A 155 0.37 0.82 -17.43
C ASP A 155 1.06 2.15 -17.73
N LYS A 156 0.47 3.28 -17.32
CA LYS A 156 1.11 4.61 -17.38
C LYS A 156 2.35 4.69 -16.51
N ALA A 157 2.29 4.22 -15.27
CA ALA A 157 3.42 4.21 -14.36
C ALA A 157 4.56 3.32 -14.88
N LYS A 158 4.25 2.15 -15.45
CA LYS A 158 5.24 1.28 -16.11
C LYS A 158 5.86 1.94 -17.34
N ALA A 159 5.05 2.61 -18.16
CA ALA A 159 5.55 3.33 -19.33
C ALA A 159 6.47 4.51 -18.93
N GLU A 160 6.10 5.26 -17.89
CA GLU A 160 6.90 6.36 -17.37
C GLU A 160 8.19 5.87 -16.71
N ALA A 161 8.11 4.83 -15.89
CA ALA A 161 9.30 4.17 -15.33
C ALA A 161 10.24 3.67 -16.45
N GLY A 162 9.68 3.03 -17.49
CA GLY A 162 10.45 2.60 -18.66
C GLY A 162 11.06 3.75 -19.45
N ARG A 163 10.40 4.92 -19.50
CA ARG A 163 10.96 6.14 -20.11
C ARG A 163 12.15 6.65 -19.30
N ILE A 164 11.99 6.76 -17.98
CA ILE A 164 13.03 7.23 -17.06
C ILE A 164 14.25 6.31 -17.10
N THR A 165 14.06 4.98 -17.10
CA THR A 165 15.18 4.03 -17.17
C THR A 165 15.92 4.13 -18.50
N ARG A 166 15.21 4.25 -19.64
CA ARG A 166 15.85 4.45 -20.95
C ARG A 166 16.63 5.76 -21.00
N GLU A 167 16.04 6.86 -20.54
CA GLU A 167 16.69 8.17 -20.49
C GLU A 167 17.94 8.14 -19.59
N ALA A 168 17.86 7.47 -18.44
CA ALA A 168 19.00 7.27 -17.56
C ALA A 168 20.11 6.40 -18.19
N GLU A 169 19.74 5.32 -18.89
CA GLU A 169 20.69 4.47 -19.60
C GLU A 169 21.37 5.20 -20.77
N GLU A 170 20.64 6.01 -21.52
CA GLU A 170 21.18 6.85 -22.60
C GLU A 170 22.14 7.91 -22.05
N ASN A 171 21.76 8.59 -20.96
CA ASN A 171 22.62 9.55 -20.29
C ASN A 171 23.89 8.90 -19.74
N ARG A 172 23.78 7.68 -19.16
CA ARG A 172 24.94 6.91 -18.70
C ARG A 172 25.86 6.57 -19.88
N LYS A 173 25.32 6.02 -20.97
CA LYS A 173 26.10 5.70 -22.19
C LYS A 173 26.80 6.92 -22.75
N ARG A 174 26.12 8.07 -22.80
CA ARG A 174 26.71 9.32 -23.25
C ARG A 174 27.84 9.78 -22.34
N ALA A 175 27.64 9.74 -21.02
CA ALA A 175 28.68 10.08 -20.05
C ALA A 175 29.89 9.13 -20.14
N ASP A 176 29.65 7.82 -20.33
CA ASP A 176 30.70 6.83 -20.52
C ASP A 176 31.52 7.11 -21.79
N GLN A 177 30.85 7.39 -22.91
CA GLN A 177 31.50 7.77 -24.17
C GLN A 177 32.30 9.07 -24.04
N GLU A 178 31.72 10.09 -23.39
CA GLU A 178 32.42 11.35 -23.14
C GLU A 178 33.63 11.16 -22.22
N ALA A 179 33.55 10.28 -21.23
CA ALA A 179 34.66 9.94 -20.35
C ALA A 179 35.77 9.16 -21.07
N GLU A 180 35.40 8.20 -21.93
CA GLU A 180 36.35 7.42 -22.75
C GLU A 180 37.05 8.31 -23.79
N ALA A 181 36.31 9.22 -24.43
CA ALA A 181 36.88 10.23 -25.32
C ALA A 181 37.88 11.17 -24.60
N ARG A 182 37.57 11.57 -23.35
CA ARG A 182 38.52 12.36 -22.56
C ARG A 182 39.75 11.56 -22.14
N ARG A 183 39.60 10.28 -21.80
CA ARG A 183 40.74 9.42 -21.44
C ARG A 183 41.68 9.24 -22.63
N THR A 184 41.13 8.90 -23.80
CA THR A 184 41.90 8.76 -25.03
C THR A 184 42.61 10.06 -25.41
N GLN A 185 41.93 11.21 -25.32
CA GLN A 185 42.57 12.51 -25.55
C GLN A 185 43.73 12.78 -24.58
N VAL A 186 43.56 12.49 -23.28
CA VAL A 186 44.62 12.67 -22.29
C VAL A 186 45.79 11.72 -22.53
N GLU A 187 45.52 10.48 -22.95
CA GLU A 187 46.55 9.51 -23.33
C GLU A 187 47.34 9.98 -24.55
N GLU A 188 46.66 10.46 -25.59
CA GLU A 188 47.29 11.04 -26.78
C GLU A 188 48.14 12.27 -26.45
N ASP A 189 47.60 13.21 -25.67
CA ASP A 189 48.33 14.41 -25.24
C ASP A 189 49.56 14.04 -24.39
N PHE A 190 49.42 13.04 -23.52
CA PHE A 190 50.52 12.53 -22.72
C PHE A 190 51.59 11.86 -23.58
N GLU A 191 51.21 11.04 -24.56
CA GLU A 191 52.14 10.40 -25.49
C GLU A 191 52.90 11.45 -26.32
N ILE A 192 52.21 12.48 -26.82
CA ILE A 192 52.82 13.59 -27.55
C ILE A 192 53.81 14.34 -26.66
N ALA A 193 53.40 14.70 -25.43
CA ALA A 193 54.26 15.40 -24.49
C ALA A 193 55.51 14.57 -24.10
N MET A 194 55.33 13.27 -23.88
CA MET A 194 56.42 12.35 -23.57
C MET A 194 57.32 12.09 -24.78
N ALA A 195 56.79 12.01 -25.99
CA ALA A 195 57.56 11.93 -27.22
C ALA A 195 58.39 13.21 -27.45
N ALA A 196 57.79 14.38 -27.26
CA ALA A 196 58.47 15.66 -27.36
C ALA A 196 59.62 15.76 -26.33
N ARG A 197 59.36 15.42 -25.07
CA ARG A 197 60.37 15.43 -24.01
C ARG A 197 61.49 14.40 -24.26
N ARG A 198 61.16 13.21 -24.77
CA ARG A 198 62.16 12.21 -25.18
C ARG A 198 63.02 12.73 -26.33
N SER A 199 62.41 13.37 -27.33
CA SER A 199 63.13 13.95 -28.47
C SER A 199 64.05 15.09 -28.03
N GLU A 200 63.60 15.97 -27.14
CA GLU A 200 64.42 17.06 -26.61
C GLU A 200 65.57 16.51 -25.78
N SER A 201 65.32 15.53 -24.91
CA SER A 201 66.37 14.86 -24.13
C SER A 201 67.39 14.13 -25.02
N MET A 202 66.96 13.47 -26.10
CA MET A 202 67.88 12.85 -27.06
C MET A 202 68.71 13.89 -27.80
N ARG A 203 68.11 15.04 -28.14
CA ARG A 203 68.81 16.14 -28.80
C ARG A 203 69.88 16.75 -27.89
N THR A 204 69.58 17.00 -26.62
CA THR A 204 70.56 17.54 -25.67
C THR A 204 71.69 16.55 -25.41
N LEU A 205 71.39 15.24 -25.30
CA LEU A 205 72.42 14.20 -25.22
C LEU A 205 73.31 14.18 -26.48
N ALA A 206 72.71 14.22 -27.68
CA ALA A 206 73.47 14.26 -28.93
C ALA A 206 74.34 15.52 -29.05
N GLU A 207 73.85 16.68 -28.60
CA GLU A 207 74.61 17.93 -28.56
C GLU A 207 75.76 17.86 -27.53
N GLN A 208 75.54 17.25 -26.36
CA GLN A 208 76.59 17.00 -25.37
C GLN A 208 77.65 16.03 -25.89
N GLU A 209 77.24 14.95 -26.56
CA GLU A 209 78.17 14.01 -27.20
C GLU A 209 78.96 14.68 -28.32
N ALA A 210 78.31 15.48 -29.16
CA ALA A 210 78.96 16.22 -30.24
C ALA A 210 79.97 17.24 -29.71
N THR A 211 79.61 18.02 -28.69
CA THR A 211 80.52 19.00 -28.05
C THR A 211 81.68 18.31 -27.35
N SER A 212 81.41 17.26 -26.57
CA SER A 212 82.45 16.44 -25.92
C SER A 212 83.43 15.83 -26.92
N LYS A 213 82.90 15.28 -28.02
CA LYS A 213 83.72 14.73 -29.12
C LYS A 213 84.53 15.81 -29.82
N ALA A 214 83.95 16.97 -30.12
CA ALA A 214 84.66 18.09 -30.74
C ALA A 214 85.78 18.62 -29.84
N GLU A 215 85.56 18.73 -28.52
CA GLU A 215 86.62 19.11 -27.59
C GLU A 215 87.70 18.05 -27.46
N ALA A 216 87.34 16.76 -27.42
CA ALA A 216 88.30 15.67 -27.41
C ALA A 216 89.17 15.69 -28.67
N GLU A 217 88.57 15.86 -29.86
CA GLU A 217 89.29 16.03 -31.11
C GLU A 217 90.19 17.26 -31.10
N ARG A 218 89.73 18.39 -30.54
CA ARG A 218 90.55 19.61 -30.40
C ARG A 218 91.76 19.36 -29.52
N ARG A 219 91.60 18.76 -28.35
CA ARG A 219 92.71 18.42 -27.43
C ARG A 219 93.70 17.46 -28.09
N VAL A 220 93.21 16.46 -28.84
CA VAL A 220 94.07 15.53 -29.59
C VAL A 220 94.85 16.27 -30.66
N ARG A 221 94.24 17.18 -31.42
CA ARG A 221 94.93 18.00 -32.43
C ARG A 221 95.98 18.89 -31.80
N GLU A 222 95.62 19.67 -30.77
CA GLU A 222 96.54 20.55 -30.03
C GLU A 222 97.73 19.75 -29.47
N ALA A 223 97.47 18.61 -28.82
CA ALA A 223 98.52 17.73 -28.29
C ALA A 223 99.42 17.16 -29.40
N THR A 224 98.84 16.80 -30.56
CA THR A 224 99.59 16.31 -31.73
C THR A 224 100.46 17.41 -32.33
N GLU A 225 99.94 18.64 -32.43
CA GLU A 225 100.70 19.81 -32.88
C GLU A 225 101.84 20.16 -31.92
N GLU A 226 101.60 20.14 -30.61
CA GLU A 226 102.64 20.35 -29.61
C GLU A 226 103.71 19.25 -29.65
N ALA A 227 103.32 17.98 -29.79
CA ALA A 227 104.24 16.86 -29.92
C ALA A 227 105.11 17.02 -31.18
N ASN A 228 104.50 17.39 -32.30
CA ASN A 228 105.21 17.67 -33.54
C ASN A 228 106.15 18.88 -33.42
N ARG A 229 105.74 19.93 -32.70
CA ARG A 229 106.59 21.10 -32.40
C ARG A 229 107.82 20.69 -31.59
N ARG A 230 107.61 19.97 -30.47
CA ARG A 230 108.71 19.45 -29.62
C ARG A 230 109.63 18.51 -30.39
N LEU A 231 109.08 17.66 -31.26
CA LEU A 231 109.88 16.79 -32.14
C LEU A 231 110.72 17.59 -33.12
N ARG A 232 110.16 18.63 -33.77
CA ARG A 232 110.91 19.51 -34.67
C ARG A 232 112.01 20.28 -33.93
N GLU A 233 111.70 20.84 -32.76
CA GLU A 233 112.68 21.53 -31.92
C GLU A 233 113.80 20.58 -31.48
N GLY A 234 113.47 19.40 -30.97
CA GLY A 234 114.45 18.38 -30.59
C GLY A 234 115.29 17.89 -31.77
N THR A 235 114.69 17.71 -32.95
CA THR A 235 115.40 17.35 -34.19
C THR A 235 116.33 18.46 -34.65
N ASN A 236 115.90 19.72 -34.57
CA ASN A 236 116.73 20.88 -34.90
C ASN A 236 117.88 21.07 -33.91
N GLU A 237 117.64 20.88 -32.61
CA GLU A 237 118.70 20.87 -31.60
C GLU A 237 119.68 19.71 -31.81
N ALA A 238 119.19 18.51 -32.13
CA ALA A 238 120.04 17.37 -32.46
C ALA A 238 120.90 17.67 -33.69
N HIS A 239 120.31 18.19 -34.77
CA HIS A 239 121.07 18.64 -35.94
C HIS A 239 122.06 19.74 -35.60
N ARG A 240 121.71 20.69 -34.73
CA ARG A 240 122.61 21.77 -34.29
C ARG A 240 123.80 21.20 -33.51
N ARG A 241 123.55 20.33 -32.53
CA ARG A 241 124.61 19.66 -31.75
C ARG A 241 125.50 18.79 -32.64
N VAL A 242 124.92 18.06 -33.61
CA VAL A 242 125.69 17.27 -34.58
C VAL A 242 126.55 18.18 -35.46
N ARG A 243 126.02 19.31 -35.95
CA ARG A 243 126.81 20.29 -36.71
C ARG A 243 127.91 20.91 -35.86
N GLU A 244 127.61 21.36 -34.65
CA GLU A 244 128.60 21.91 -33.71
C GLU A 244 129.69 20.88 -33.39
N ALA A 245 129.33 19.61 -33.15
CA ALA A 245 130.27 18.53 -32.92
C ALA A 245 131.08 18.18 -34.19
N THR A 246 130.46 18.24 -35.37
CA THR A 246 131.13 18.02 -36.66
C THR A 246 132.10 19.16 -36.96
N ASP A 247 131.72 20.41 -36.68
CA ASP A 247 132.57 21.58 -36.83
C ASP A 247 133.72 21.57 -35.80
N GLN A 248 133.46 21.15 -34.56
CA GLN A 248 134.51 20.93 -33.57
C GLN A 248 135.44 19.79 -33.96
N ALA A 249 134.92 18.67 -34.47
CA ALA A 249 135.72 17.56 -34.98
C ALA A 249 136.55 18.00 -36.19
N ASN A 250 135.96 18.76 -37.13
CA ASN A 250 136.67 19.30 -38.29
C ASN A 250 137.73 20.31 -37.86
N ARG A 251 137.46 21.19 -36.88
CA ARG A 251 138.46 22.09 -36.29
C ARG A 251 139.57 21.32 -35.59
N MET A 252 139.23 20.29 -34.82
CA MET A 252 140.22 19.42 -34.19
C MET A 252 141.05 18.68 -35.24
N VAL A 253 140.46 18.24 -36.35
CA VAL A 253 141.18 17.61 -37.46
C VAL A 253 142.05 18.63 -38.18
N THR A 254 141.57 19.84 -38.48
CA THR A 254 142.38 20.89 -39.11
C THR A 254 143.51 21.36 -38.20
N ASP A 255 143.24 21.53 -36.91
CA ASP A 255 144.23 21.88 -35.90
C ASP A 255 145.20 20.72 -35.67
N ALA A 256 144.75 19.47 -35.77
CA ALA A 256 145.60 18.28 -35.70
C ALA A 256 146.43 18.09 -36.98
N THR A 257 145.93 18.41 -38.17
CA THR A 257 146.72 18.40 -39.41
C THR A 257 147.71 19.55 -39.46
N ALA A 258 147.33 20.75 -39.01
CA ALA A 258 148.25 21.87 -38.86
C ALA A 258 149.32 21.58 -37.80
N LYS A 259 148.92 20.99 -36.66
CA LYS A 259 149.87 20.48 -35.66
C LYS A 259 150.67 19.29 -36.16
N ALA A 260 150.16 18.43 -37.04
CA ALA A 260 150.92 17.31 -37.62
C ALA A 260 151.97 17.83 -38.62
N GLU A 261 151.65 18.83 -39.44
CA GLU A 261 152.61 19.49 -40.32
C GLU A 261 153.67 20.28 -39.54
N GLN A 262 153.26 20.92 -38.44
CA GLN A 262 154.16 21.60 -37.50
C GLN A 262 155.01 20.59 -36.71
N LEU A 263 154.44 19.47 -36.25
CA LEU A 263 155.12 18.36 -35.61
C LEU A 263 156.04 17.61 -36.57
N THR A 264 155.80 17.56 -37.88
CA THR A 264 156.79 16.99 -38.83
C THR A 264 158.03 17.87 -39.03
N ARG A 265 157.95 19.16 -38.70
CA ARG A 265 159.11 20.08 -38.65
C ARG A 265 159.77 20.12 -37.28
N GLU A 266 158.98 20.02 -36.21
CA GLU A 266 159.48 20.03 -34.83
C GLU A 266 159.90 18.63 -34.36
N SER A 267 159.42 17.51 -34.94
CA SER A 267 159.80 16.13 -34.58
C SER A 267 161.16 15.70 -35.14
N THR A 268 161.76 16.45 -36.07
CA THR A 268 163.18 16.31 -36.39
C THR A 268 164.09 16.98 -35.35
N GLU A 269 163.55 17.87 -34.50
CA GLU A 269 164.35 18.66 -33.54
C GLU A 269 163.96 18.45 -32.06
N ALA A 270 162.76 17.94 -31.74
CA ALA A 270 162.24 17.77 -30.38
C ALA A 270 162.11 16.30 -29.91
N ALA A 271 162.38 15.32 -30.78
CA ALA A 271 162.44 13.89 -30.45
C ALA A 271 163.48 13.52 -29.38
N GLN A 272 164.28 14.48 -28.91
CA GLN A 272 165.30 14.28 -27.87
C GLN A 272 164.96 14.85 -26.49
N LYS A 273 163.83 15.55 -26.26
CA LYS A 273 163.69 16.29 -24.98
C LYS A 273 162.46 16.06 -24.09
N ARG A 274 161.33 15.51 -24.52
CA ARG A 274 160.15 15.44 -23.62
C ARG A 274 159.32 14.16 -23.69
N GLU A 275 159.99 13.09 -23.31
CA GLU A 275 159.40 11.86 -22.79
C GLU A 275 159.16 11.93 -21.26
N ARG A 276 159.19 13.10 -20.59
CA ARG A 276 159.37 13.12 -19.12
C ARG A 276 158.34 13.84 -18.23
N GLU A 277 157.32 14.53 -18.74
CA GLU A 277 156.53 15.43 -17.85
C GLU A 277 154.99 15.40 -17.96
N SER A 278 154.35 14.57 -18.80
CA SER A 278 152.91 14.73 -19.10
C SER A 278 151.98 13.56 -18.70
N THR A 279 152.48 12.47 -18.14
CA THR A 279 151.66 11.29 -17.79
C THR A 279 151.01 11.36 -16.40
N GLU A 280 151.31 12.36 -15.59
CA GLU A 280 150.81 12.46 -14.21
C GLU A 280 149.47 13.22 -14.08
N ALA A 281 149.01 13.93 -15.11
CA ALA A 281 147.78 14.75 -15.05
C ALA A 281 146.48 14.00 -15.45
N ALA A 282 146.57 12.77 -15.95
CA ALA A 282 145.44 12.07 -16.57
C ALA A 282 144.51 11.31 -15.59
N GLN A 283 144.81 11.27 -14.30
CA GLN A 283 144.06 10.43 -13.33
C GLN A 283 143.07 11.19 -12.42
N GLN A 284 143.03 12.52 -12.46
CA GLN A 284 142.11 13.31 -11.61
C GLN A 284 140.73 13.55 -12.25
N LEU A 285 140.62 13.54 -13.58
CA LEU A 285 139.39 13.94 -14.31
C LEU A 285 138.28 12.88 -14.33
N THR A 286 138.61 11.63 -13.97
CA THR A 286 137.68 10.49 -14.04
C THR A 286 136.78 10.36 -12.81
N ARG A 287 137.11 11.02 -11.68
CA ARG A 287 136.35 10.90 -10.41
C ARG A 287 135.17 11.86 -10.30
N GLU A 288 135.20 13.01 -10.97
CA GLU A 288 134.14 14.03 -10.86
C GLU A 288 132.91 13.73 -11.75
N SER A 289 133.04 12.89 -12.78
CA SER A 289 131.92 12.61 -13.70
C SER A 289 130.85 11.67 -13.14
N THR A 290 131.17 10.86 -12.12
CA THR A 290 130.26 9.84 -11.57
C THR A 290 129.30 10.39 -10.50
N GLU A 291 129.66 11.48 -9.82
CA GLU A 291 128.83 12.08 -8.76
C GLU A 291 127.74 13.00 -9.32
N ALA A 292 127.96 13.62 -10.49
CA ALA A 292 126.98 14.47 -11.16
C ALA A 292 125.82 13.69 -11.82
N ALA A 293 126.02 12.41 -12.15
CA ALA A 293 125.01 11.56 -12.79
C ALA A 293 123.91 11.11 -11.80
N GLN A 294 124.28 10.84 -10.53
CA GLN A 294 123.34 10.33 -9.52
C GLN A 294 122.41 11.40 -8.93
N LYS A 295 122.80 12.69 -8.99
CA LYS A 295 121.96 13.81 -8.51
C LYS A 295 120.79 14.13 -9.45
N ARG A 296 120.96 13.90 -10.76
CA ARG A 296 119.93 14.14 -11.79
C ARG A 296 118.79 13.12 -11.81
N GLU A 297 119.05 11.88 -11.42
CA GLU A 297 118.00 10.84 -11.34
C GLU A 297 117.06 11.04 -10.14
N ARG A 298 117.61 11.43 -8.97
CA ARG A 298 116.79 11.65 -7.76
C ARG A 298 115.80 12.81 -7.93
N GLU A 299 116.23 13.94 -8.49
CA GLU A 299 115.36 15.10 -8.74
C GLU A 299 114.26 14.84 -9.79
N SER A 300 114.54 13.95 -10.77
CA SER A 300 113.56 13.54 -11.78
C SER A 300 112.43 12.69 -11.20
N THR A 301 112.76 11.76 -10.30
CA THR A 301 111.77 10.86 -9.68
C THR A 301 110.86 11.56 -8.67
N GLU A 302 111.37 12.54 -7.91
CA GLU A 302 110.54 13.34 -6.98
C GLU A 302 109.58 14.29 -7.71
N ALA A 303 110.03 14.91 -8.82
CA ALA A 303 109.18 15.76 -9.65
C ALA A 303 108.05 14.96 -10.36
N ALA A 304 108.30 13.71 -10.73
CA ALA A 304 107.30 12.81 -11.30
C ALA A 304 106.26 12.36 -10.25
N GLN A 305 106.69 12.03 -9.03
CA GLN A 305 105.79 11.63 -7.95
C GLN A 305 104.89 12.78 -7.45
N LYS A 306 105.39 14.03 -7.47
CA LYS A 306 104.60 15.21 -7.09
C LYS A 306 103.44 15.47 -8.07
N ARG A 307 103.68 15.38 -9.38
CA ARG A 307 102.64 15.54 -10.41
C ARG A 307 101.57 14.44 -10.37
N ILE A 308 101.95 13.21 -10.03
CA ILE A 308 100.99 12.11 -9.88
C ILE A 308 100.07 12.34 -8.68
N ARG A 309 100.61 12.82 -7.54
CA ARG A 309 99.80 13.15 -6.35
C ARG A 309 98.85 14.32 -6.61
N GLU A 310 99.30 15.37 -7.29
CA GLU A 310 98.47 16.53 -7.65
C GLU A 310 97.34 16.12 -8.61
N SER A 311 97.62 15.31 -9.64
CA SER A 311 96.59 14.84 -10.57
C SER A 311 95.53 13.93 -9.91
N LYS A 312 95.93 13.09 -8.95
CA LYS A 312 94.99 12.25 -8.18
C LYS A 312 94.10 13.07 -7.26
N ALA A 313 94.67 14.06 -6.56
CA ALA A 313 93.90 14.95 -5.69
C ALA A 313 92.89 15.80 -6.49
N GLU A 314 93.26 16.24 -7.68
CA GLU A 314 92.37 17.01 -8.56
C GLU A 314 91.25 16.15 -9.16
N ALA A 315 91.55 14.89 -9.54
CA ALA A 315 90.55 13.93 -9.97
C ALA A 315 89.57 13.56 -8.84
N GLU A 316 90.06 13.34 -7.61
CA GLU A 316 89.20 13.08 -6.44
C GLU A 316 88.32 14.28 -6.07
N ARG A 317 88.80 15.53 -6.27
CA ARG A 317 88.01 16.74 -6.05
C ARG A 317 86.87 16.88 -7.06
N LEU A 318 87.14 16.63 -8.34
CA LEU A 318 86.13 16.69 -9.40
C LEU A 318 85.06 15.61 -9.24
N VAL A 319 85.44 14.41 -8.79
CA VAL A 319 84.48 13.34 -8.49
C VAL A 319 83.58 13.74 -7.31
N ARG A 320 84.12 14.34 -6.25
CA ARG A 320 83.30 14.83 -5.12
C ARG A 320 82.32 15.93 -5.52
N GLU A 321 82.77 16.93 -6.29
CA GLU A 321 81.88 18.00 -6.79
C GLU A 321 80.77 17.44 -7.72
N ALA A 322 81.08 16.43 -8.54
CA ALA A 322 80.10 15.78 -9.39
C ALA A 322 79.08 14.96 -8.57
N THR A 323 79.52 14.23 -7.55
CA THR A 323 78.62 13.48 -6.65
C THR A 323 77.74 14.42 -5.83
N GLU A 324 78.27 15.53 -5.31
CA GLU A 324 77.48 16.51 -4.56
C GLU A 324 76.44 17.21 -5.45
N LYS A 325 76.77 17.57 -6.69
CA LYS A 325 75.78 18.10 -7.65
C LYS A 325 74.70 17.08 -8.01
N SER A 326 75.08 15.82 -8.23
CA SER A 326 74.15 14.72 -8.49
C SER A 326 73.18 14.53 -7.33
N GLU A 327 73.69 14.46 -6.10
CA GLU A 327 72.85 14.32 -4.90
C GLU A 327 71.93 15.51 -4.67
N ARG A 328 72.37 16.73 -4.99
CA ARG A 328 71.55 17.94 -4.87
C ARG A 328 70.38 17.94 -5.86
N LEU A 329 70.63 17.54 -7.11
CA LEU A 329 69.60 17.41 -8.14
C LEU A 329 68.58 16.30 -7.80
N VAL A 330 69.05 15.19 -7.23
CA VAL A 330 68.16 14.11 -6.76
C VAL A 330 67.29 14.59 -5.60
N ARG A 331 67.84 15.32 -4.62
CA ARG A 331 67.07 15.90 -3.50
C ARG A 331 66.03 16.92 -3.97
N GLU A 332 66.39 17.84 -4.87
CA GLU A 332 65.43 18.81 -5.42
C GLU A 332 64.31 18.12 -6.22
N ALA A 333 64.64 17.05 -6.97
CA ALA A 333 63.65 16.27 -7.70
C ALA A 333 62.72 15.49 -6.75
N THR A 334 63.24 14.89 -5.68
CA THR A 334 62.43 14.19 -4.68
C THR A 334 61.54 15.14 -3.88
N GLU A 335 62.06 16.30 -3.44
CA GLU A 335 61.25 17.31 -2.74
C GLU A 335 60.13 17.86 -3.64
N LYS A 336 60.41 18.09 -4.92
CA LYS A 336 59.39 18.58 -5.87
C LYS A 336 58.33 17.51 -6.15
N SER A 337 58.73 16.25 -6.23
CA SER A 337 57.80 15.11 -6.37
C SER A 337 56.92 14.96 -5.12
N GLU A 338 57.52 15.04 -3.92
CA GLU A 338 56.80 14.96 -2.64
C GLU A 338 55.81 16.11 -2.47
N ARG A 339 56.19 17.35 -2.82
CA ARG A 339 55.27 18.50 -2.81
C ARG A 339 54.10 18.31 -3.76
N MET A 340 54.35 17.80 -4.96
CA MET A 340 53.31 17.56 -5.97
C MET A 340 52.33 16.45 -5.54
N VAL A 341 52.84 15.39 -4.91
CA VAL A 341 52.01 14.34 -4.31
C VAL A 341 51.20 14.89 -3.15
N HIS A 342 51.81 15.74 -2.29
CA HIS A 342 51.11 16.30 -1.14
C HIS A 342 49.97 17.24 -1.55
N GLU A 343 50.21 18.14 -2.51
CA GLU A 343 49.17 19.01 -3.08
C GLU A 343 48.04 18.21 -3.76
N ALA A 344 48.38 17.13 -4.47
CA ALA A 344 47.39 16.24 -5.08
C ALA A 344 46.56 15.49 -4.02
N THR A 345 47.20 15.01 -2.94
CA THR A 345 46.49 14.35 -1.82
C THR A 345 45.58 15.32 -1.08
N GLU A 346 46.03 16.54 -0.75
CA GLU A 346 45.19 17.54 -0.10
C GLU A 346 43.99 17.93 -0.95
N LYS A 347 44.18 18.10 -2.27
CA LYS A 347 43.08 18.44 -3.19
C LYS A 347 42.08 17.29 -3.33
N SER A 348 42.57 16.06 -3.33
CA SER A 348 41.72 14.85 -3.31
C SER A 348 40.93 14.75 -2.01
N GLU A 349 41.58 14.96 -0.86
CA GLU A 349 40.94 14.94 0.45
C GLU A 349 39.88 16.03 0.59
N ARG A 350 40.15 17.27 0.10
CA ARG A 350 39.16 18.35 0.06
C ARG A 350 37.96 18.01 -0.81
N MET A 351 38.16 17.44 -2.00
CA MET A 351 37.05 17.02 -2.86
C MET A 351 36.22 15.90 -2.23
N VAL A 352 36.87 14.92 -1.59
CA VAL A 352 36.18 13.85 -0.87
C VAL A 352 35.38 14.43 0.29
N HIS A 353 35.96 15.37 1.05
CA HIS A 353 35.29 15.99 2.18
C HIS A 353 34.06 16.81 1.76
N GLU A 354 34.17 17.68 0.75
CA GLU A 354 33.03 18.42 0.20
C GLU A 354 31.95 17.50 -0.38
N ALA A 355 32.34 16.42 -1.06
CA ALA A 355 31.39 15.43 -1.56
C ALA A 355 30.68 14.69 -0.43
N THR A 356 31.39 14.32 0.64
CA THR A 356 30.80 13.68 1.83
C THR A 356 29.87 14.63 2.58
N GLU A 357 30.23 15.90 2.79
CA GLU A 357 29.35 16.86 3.46
C GLU A 357 28.07 17.14 2.65
N LYS A 358 28.20 17.25 1.32
CA LYS A 358 27.04 17.44 0.44
C LYS A 358 26.12 16.22 0.43
N SER A 359 26.70 15.02 0.43
CA SER A 359 25.96 13.76 0.54
C SER A 359 25.23 13.66 1.89
N GLU A 360 25.92 13.93 2.99
CA GLU A 360 25.31 13.91 4.33
C GLU A 360 24.22 14.96 4.49
N ARG A 361 24.39 16.14 3.91
CA ARG A 361 23.36 17.20 3.93
C ARG A 361 22.12 16.78 3.15
N MET A 362 22.30 16.20 1.96
CA MET A 362 21.20 15.66 1.15
C MET A 362 20.47 14.52 1.87
N VAL A 363 21.21 13.61 2.52
CA VAL A 363 20.62 12.53 3.33
C VAL A 363 19.83 13.11 4.50
N ARG A 364 20.35 14.10 5.22
CA ARG A 364 19.63 14.76 6.33
C ARG A 364 18.35 15.43 5.83
N GLU A 365 18.42 16.24 4.78
CA GLU A 365 17.27 16.91 4.18
C GLU A 365 16.19 15.91 3.74
N CYS A 366 16.57 14.84 3.04
CA CYS A 366 15.62 13.78 2.66
C CYS A 366 15.04 13.04 3.88
N THR A 367 15.81 12.80 4.94
CA THR A 367 15.29 12.17 6.17
C THR A 367 14.35 13.10 6.95
N GLU A 368 14.61 14.41 6.96
CA GLU A 368 13.73 15.40 7.58
C GLU A 368 12.43 15.57 6.80
N GLU A 369 12.49 15.57 5.47
CA GLU A 369 11.28 15.60 4.63
C GLU A 369 10.46 14.31 4.76
N ALA A 370 11.12 13.15 4.76
CA ALA A 370 10.45 11.87 4.97
C ALA A 370 9.77 11.81 6.34
N THR A 371 10.43 12.28 7.41
CA THR A 371 9.83 12.31 8.75
C THR A 371 8.68 13.31 8.84
N ARG A 372 8.78 14.49 8.21
CA ARG A 372 7.66 15.44 8.12
C ARG A 372 6.45 14.87 7.41
N LEU A 373 6.63 14.20 6.28
CA LEU A 373 5.55 13.55 5.53
C LEU A 373 4.89 12.44 6.34
N ILE A 374 5.67 11.63 7.07
CA ILE A 374 5.15 10.59 7.96
C ILE A 374 4.34 11.21 9.11
N ASP A 375 4.81 12.29 9.71
CA ASP A 375 4.11 12.98 10.79
C ASP A 375 2.81 13.63 10.30
N GLU A 376 2.81 14.23 9.12
CA GLU A 376 1.64 14.81 8.49
C GLU A 376 0.59 13.76 8.16
N ALA A 377 1.00 12.67 7.49
CA ALA A 377 0.13 11.53 7.22
C ALA A 377 -0.41 10.88 8.52
N THR A 378 0.41 10.81 9.57
CA THR A 378 0.00 10.28 10.88
C THR A 378 -1.01 11.20 11.56
N ARG A 379 -0.86 12.53 11.45
CA ARG A 379 -1.83 13.51 11.98
C ARG A 379 -3.14 13.47 11.21
N GLU A 380 -3.09 13.37 9.89
CA GLU A 380 -4.27 13.28 9.05
C GLU A 380 -5.03 11.97 9.30
N SER A 381 -4.32 10.84 9.39
CA SER A 381 -4.90 9.56 9.81
C SER A 381 -5.58 9.64 11.17
N LYS A 382 -4.93 10.26 12.17
CA LYS A 382 -5.54 10.48 13.49
C LYS A 382 -6.80 11.36 13.43
N ARG A 383 -6.82 12.40 12.59
CA ARG A 383 -8.01 13.25 12.37
C ARG A 383 -9.15 12.49 11.71
N LEU A 384 -8.87 11.68 10.69
CA LEU A 384 -9.88 10.85 10.03
C LEU A 384 -10.46 9.80 10.98
N VAL A 385 -9.63 9.18 11.82
CA VAL A 385 -10.10 8.24 12.84
C VAL A 385 -10.94 8.96 13.91
N ALA A 386 -10.57 10.17 14.32
CA ALA A 386 -11.34 10.95 15.29
C ALA A 386 -12.71 11.35 14.73
N THR A 387 -12.77 11.87 13.51
CA THR A 387 -14.03 12.23 12.83
C THR A 387 -14.92 11.02 12.60
N ALA A 388 -14.36 9.89 12.15
CA ALA A 388 -15.12 8.64 12.01
C ALA A 388 -15.65 8.11 13.35
N ARG A 389 -14.90 8.28 14.44
CA ARG A 389 -15.36 7.93 15.81
C ARG A 389 -16.48 8.84 16.29
N GLU A 390 -16.37 10.16 16.08
CA GLU A 390 -17.42 11.12 16.43
C GLU A 390 -18.71 10.84 15.65
N ASP A 391 -18.63 10.59 14.35
CA ASP A 391 -19.79 10.24 13.53
C ASP A 391 -20.41 8.90 13.98
N SER A 392 -19.58 7.91 14.31
CA SER A 392 -20.06 6.64 14.87
C SER A 392 -20.76 6.85 16.22
N GLN A 393 -20.22 7.70 17.10
CA GLN A 393 -20.84 8.04 18.37
C GLN A 393 -22.16 8.80 18.19
N ARG A 394 -22.26 9.73 17.24
CA ARG A 394 -23.50 10.42 16.89
C ARG A 394 -24.57 9.45 16.38
N ARG A 395 -24.18 8.50 15.52
CA ARG A 395 -25.08 7.46 15.02
C ARG A 395 -25.52 6.50 16.13
N LEU A 396 -24.61 6.13 17.04
CA LEU A 396 -24.96 5.34 18.22
C LEU A 396 -25.88 6.11 19.19
N GLY A 397 -25.63 7.40 19.40
CA GLY A 397 -26.49 8.25 20.22
C GLY A 397 -27.91 8.35 19.65
N THR A 398 -28.04 8.70 18.36
CA THR A 398 -29.34 8.79 17.67
C THR A 398 -30.09 7.46 17.67
N THR A 399 -29.42 6.34 17.39
CA THR A 399 -30.04 5.01 17.46
C THR A 399 -30.44 4.63 18.89
N THR A 400 -29.64 4.98 19.90
CA THR A 400 -29.96 4.73 21.31
C THR A 400 -31.18 5.55 21.74
N GLU A 401 -31.25 6.82 21.34
CA GLU A 401 -32.42 7.68 21.59
C GLU A 401 -33.67 7.15 20.90
N GLU A 402 -33.57 6.65 19.67
CA GLU A 402 -34.69 6.02 18.96
C GLU A 402 -35.14 4.73 19.65
N VAL A 403 -34.20 3.90 20.12
CA VAL A 403 -34.50 2.68 20.89
C VAL A 403 -35.19 3.05 22.20
N GLN A 404 -34.71 4.06 22.93
CA GLN A 404 -35.34 4.55 24.15
C GLN A 404 -36.75 5.10 23.89
N ARG A 405 -36.97 5.84 22.79
CA ARG A 405 -38.31 6.31 22.41
C ARG A 405 -39.26 5.16 22.09
N ARG A 406 -38.79 4.12 21.39
CA ARG A 406 -39.60 2.93 21.08
C ARG A 406 -39.91 2.12 22.33
N LEU A 407 -38.95 1.96 23.23
CA LEU A 407 -39.15 1.33 24.54
C LEU A 407 -40.17 2.11 25.37
N ALA A 408 -40.03 3.43 25.50
CA ALA A 408 -41.00 4.25 26.22
C ALA A 408 -42.41 4.20 25.61
N LYS A 409 -42.52 4.06 24.28
CA LYS A 409 -43.81 3.86 23.60
C LYS A 409 -44.37 2.47 23.89
N ALA A 410 -43.53 1.44 23.89
CA ALA A 410 -43.90 0.08 24.26
C ALA A 410 -44.34 0.00 25.74
N ASP A 411 -43.63 0.65 26.66
CA ASP A 411 -43.98 0.73 28.08
C ASP A 411 -45.34 1.40 28.27
N LYS A 412 -45.63 2.48 27.54
CA LYS A 412 -46.97 3.11 27.54
C LYS A 412 -48.05 2.15 27.03
N GLN A 413 -47.75 1.37 25.99
CA GLN A 413 -48.69 0.36 25.48
C GLN A 413 -48.91 -0.76 26.50
N VAL A 414 -47.85 -1.27 27.12
CA VAL A 414 -47.93 -2.26 28.20
C VAL A 414 -48.73 -1.71 29.37
N HIS A 415 -48.52 -0.45 29.76
CA HIS A 415 -49.30 0.20 30.81
C HIS A 415 -50.78 0.27 30.44
N SER A 416 -51.12 0.71 29.22
CA SER A 416 -52.52 0.76 28.75
C SER A 416 -53.18 -0.62 28.68
N LEU A 417 -52.42 -1.66 28.31
CA LEU A 417 -52.91 -3.04 28.32
C LEU A 417 -53.08 -3.56 29.75
N THR A 418 -52.23 -3.13 30.68
CA THR A 418 -52.33 -3.48 32.11
C THR A 418 -53.56 -2.82 32.73
N GLU A 419 -53.80 -1.54 32.44
CA GLU A 419 -55.03 -0.82 32.84
C GLU A 419 -56.29 -1.46 32.24
N LEU A 420 -56.27 -1.82 30.95
CA LEU A 420 -57.35 -2.57 30.31
C LEU A 420 -57.59 -3.90 31.01
N ARG A 421 -56.53 -4.67 31.28
CA ARG A 421 -56.59 -5.93 32.02
C ARG A 421 -57.17 -5.73 33.42
N GLU A 422 -56.77 -4.69 34.13
CA GLU A 422 -57.30 -4.38 35.47
C GLU A 422 -58.76 -3.96 35.41
N SER A 423 -59.16 -3.18 34.40
CA SER A 423 -60.55 -2.80 34.17
C SER A 423 -61.42 -4.02 33.85
N VAL A 424 -60.92 -4.95 33.03
CA VAL A 424 -61.60 -6.20 32.69
C VAL A 424 -61.67 -7.09 33.92
N ALA A 425 -60.58 -7.23 34.68
CA ALA A 425 -60.57 -7.98 35.94
C ALA A 425 -61.49 -7.37 37.01
N LYS A 426 -61.67 -6.04 37.02
CA LYS A 426 -62.65 -5.36 37.87
C LYS A 426 -64.07 -5.67 37.40
N LYS A 427 -64.38 -5.49 36.11
CA LYS A 427 -65.69 -5.83 35.53
C LYS A 427 -66.06 -7.30 35.74
N LEU A 428 -65.10 -8.22 35.64
CA LEU A 428 -65.30 -9.64 35.92
C LEU A 428 -65.54 -9.92 37.41
N ARG A 429 -64.87 -9.19 38.32
CA ARG A 429 -65.17 -9.25 39.76
C ARG A 429 -66.55 -8.69 40.07
N ASP A 430 -66.91 -7.54 39.51
CA ASP A 430 -68.23 -6.93 39.67
C ASP A 430 -69.32 -7.86 39.13
N ALA A 431 -69.09 -8.51 37.98
CA ALA A 431 -70.00 -9.54 37.45
C ALA A 431 -70.08 -10.79 38.34
N ALA A 432 -68.95 -11.23 38.90
CA ALA A 432 -68.92 -12.33 39.86
C ALA A 432 -69.60 -12.00 41.19
N GLU A 433 -69.51 -10.75 41.67
CA GLU A 433 -70.26 -10.26 42.83
C GLU A 433 -71.75 -10.16 42.54
N MET A 434 -72.14 -9.65 41.37
CA MET A 434 -73.55 -9.64 40.94
C MET A 434 -74.12 -11.06 40.86
N LEU A 435 -73.36 -12.01 40.31
CA LEU A 435 -73.74 -13.42 40.31
C LEU A 435 -73.78 -13.98 41.74
N GLY A 436 -72.79 -13.65 42.58
CA GLY A 436 -72.74 -14.01 44.00
C GLY A 436 -73.89 -13.45 44.83
N GLN A 437 -74.43 -12.27 44.48
CA GLN A 437 -75.62 -11.67 45.09
C GLN A 437 -76.92 -12.33 44.59
N THR A 438 -76.92 -12.91 43.38
CA THR A 438 -78.04 -13.73 42.89
C THR A 438 -78.02 -15.16 43.43
N THR A 439 -76.87 -15.69 43.85
CA THR A 439 -76.75 -17.03 44.44
C THR A 439 -77.63 -17.23 45.70
N PRO A 440 -77.67 -16.33 46.70
CA PRO A 440 -78.57 -16.49 47.84
C PRO A 440 -80.05 -16.25 47.50
N LEU A 441 -80.38 -15.63 46.35
CA LEU A 441 -81.76 -15.53 45.85
C LEU A 441 -82.21 -16.84 45.20
N LEU A 442 -81.30 -17.54 44.51
CA LEU A 442 -81.56 -18.88 43.98
C LEU A 442 -81.61 -19.93 45.10
N GLU A 443 -80.77 -19.78 46.13
CA GLU A 443 -80.79 -20.65 47.31
C GLU A 443 -82.02 -20.37 48.20
N ARG A 444 -82.53 -19.13 48.24
CA ARG A 444 -83.84 -18.81 48.83
C ARG A 444 -85.01 -19.38 48.04
N LEU A 445 -85.00 -19.29 46.70
CA LEU A 445 -86.06 -19.91 45.89
C LEU A 445 -86.07 -21.44 46.08
N ALA A 446 -84.90 -22.08 46.13
CA ALA A 446 -84.80 -23.52 46.39
C ALA A 446 -85.25 -23.89 47.82
N GLN A 447 -85.00 -23.02 48.81
CA GLN A 447 -85.51 -23.20 50.16
C GLN A 447 -87.03 -22.95 50.24
N GLU A 448 -87.57 -21.96 49.55
CA GLU A 448 -89.00 -21.66 49.48
C GLU A 448 -89.78 -22.77 48.75
N ASP A 449 -89.24 -23.36 47.68
CA ASP A 449 -89.82 -24.55 47.04
C ASP A 449 -89.82 -25.77 48.00
N SER A 450 -88.75 -25.95 48.77
CA SER A 450 -88.65 -27.04 49.76
C SER A 450 -89.57 -26.84 50.99
N GLU A 451 -89.85 -25.59 51.36
CA GLU A 451 -90.77 -25.23 52.44
C GLU A 451 -92.23 -25.26 51.95
N GLU A 452 -92.50 -24.90 50.69
CA GLU A 452 -93.81 -25.11 50.04
C GLU A 452 -94.17 -26.59 49.96
N ASP A 453 -93.23 -27.47 49.61
CA ASP A 453 -93.49 -28.91 49.56
C ASP A 453 -93.75 -29.49 50.96
N LYS A 454 -93.02 -29.04 52.01
CA LYS A 454 -93.32 -29.40 53.40
C LYS A 454 -94.66 -28.85 53.89
N LEU A 455 -95.06 -27.66 53.44
CA LEU A 455 -96.37 -27.09 53.77
C LEU A 455 -97.51 -27.80 53.03
N ARG A 456 -97.28 -28.29 51.80
CA ARG A 456 -98.23 -29.15 51.08
C ARG A 456 -98.37 -30.52 51.75
N GLU A 457 -97.27 -31.09 52.23
CA GLU A 457 -97.25 -32.34 53.00
C GLU A 457 -97.97 -32.17 54.35
N ALA A 458 -97.64 -31.12 55.12
CA ALA A 458 -98.32 -30.79 56.38
C ALA A 458 -99.80 -30.41 56.19
N ALA A 459 -100.19 -29.79 55.07
CA ALA A 459 -101.58 -29.51 54.74
C ALA A 459 -102.35 -30.76 54.26
N ALA A 460 -101.66 -31.78 53.73
CA ALA A 460 -102.23 -33.08 53.45
C ALA A 460 -102.45 -33.88 54.76
N GLU A 461 -101.45 -33.90 55.64
CA GLU A 461 -101.54 -34.53 56.98
C GLU A 461 -102.62 -33.86 57.86
N ALA A 462 -102.72 -32.52 57.86
CA ALA A 462 -103.77 -31.81 58.59
C ALA A 462 -105.18 -32.04 58.03
N ARG A 463 -105.32 -32.34 56.73
CA ARG A 463 -106.60 -32.74 56.12
C ARG A 463 -106.97 -34.18 56.46
N GLU A 464 -105.98 -35.05 56.64
CA GLU A 464 -106.18 -36.43 57.08
C GLU A 464 -106.55 -36.49 58.57
N GLN A 465 -105.88 -35.70 59.43
CA GLN A 465 -106.23 -35.54 60.85
C GLN A 465 -107.58 -34.84 61.06
N ALA A 466 -107.92 -33.81 60.26
CA ALA A 466 -109.26 -33.20 60.34
C ALA A 466 -110.38 -34.14 59.85
N ARG A 467 -110.06 -35.16 59.05
CA ARG A 467 -111.00 -36.21 58.64
C ARG A 467 -111.18 -37.25 59.76
N GLU A 468 -110.10 -37.65 60.43
CA GLU A 468 -110.15 -38.53 61.61
C GLU A 468 -110.83 -37.85 62.82
N ASP A 469 -110.60 -36.55 63.05
CA ASP A 469 -111.24 -35.79 64.13
C ASP A 469 -112.74 -35.51 63.84
N ALA A 470 -113.14 -35.38 62.57
CA ALA A 470 -114.54 -35.29 62.17
C ALA A 470 -115.28 -36.64 62.28
N GLU A 471 -114.57 -37.78 62.09
CA GLU A 471 -115.10 -39.12 62.40
C GLU A 471 -115.16 -39.39 63.91
N ALA A 472 -114.26 -38.81 64.72
CA ALA A 472 -114.27 -38.93 66.18
C ALA A 472 -115.31 -38.02 66.88
N ALA A 473 -115.62 -36.84 66.33
CA ALA A 473 -116.57 -35.87 66.90
C ALA A 473 -118.06 -36.24 66.71
N LEU A 474 -118.38 -37.24 65.88
CA LEU A 474 -119.72 -37.81 65.73
C LEU A 474 -120.03 -38.94 66.73
N ALA A 475 -119.08 -39.29 67.62
CA ALA A 475 -119.16 -40.49 68.44
C ALA A 475 -119.35 -40.29 69.96
N ARG A 476 -119.48 -39.06 70.50
CA ARG A 476 -119.79 -38.86 71.94
C ARG A 476 -120.39 -37.49 72.24
N ASP A 477 -121.72 -37.46 72.17
CA ASP A 477 -122.61 -36.46 72.74
C ASP A 477 -123.10 -36.93 74.13
N SER A 478 -123.38 -35.96 75.01
CA SER A 478 -124.04 -36.04 76.33
C SER A 478 -123.22 -36.49 77.57
N ARG A 479 -122.86 -35.52 78.44
CA ARG A 479 -123.53 -35.27 79.75
C ARG A 479 -122.76 -34.27 80.65
N ASP A 480 -123.38 -33.09 80.72
CA ASP A 480 -123.51 -32.05 81.74
C ASP A 480 -122.71 -32.02 83.08
N ASP A 481 -122.33 -30.76 83.38
CA ASP A 481 -122.51 -30.00 84.63
C ASP A 481 -121.33 -29.67 85.59
N ALA A 482 -121.31 -28.36 85.93
CA ALA A 482 -120.89 -27.70 87.19
C ALA A 482 -119.39 -27.43 87.55
N ALA A 483 -118.97 -26.19 87.25
CA ALA A 483 -118.47 -25.13 88.15
C ALA A 483 -117.18 -25.25 89.05
N LYS A 484 -116.28 -24.25 88.82
CA LYS A 484 -115.56 -23.36 89.80
C LYS A 484 -114.14 -23.74 90.31
N PRO A 485 -113.33 -22.78 90.87
CA PRO A 485 -112.03 -22.41 90.29
C PRO A 485 -110.79 -22.43 91.23
N GLY A 486 -109.59 -22.32 90.62
CA GLY A 486 -108.38 -21.67 91.16
C GLY A 486 -107.46 -22.49 92.07
N ASN A 487 -106.21 -22.76 91.65
CA ASN A 487 -104.95 -22.25 92.25
C ASN A 487 -103.70 -22.87 91.59
N ALA A 488 -102.55 -22.24 91.82
CA ALA A 488 -101.26 -22.41 91.17
C ALA A 488 -100.39 -23.63 91.58
N ALA A 489 -99.36 -23.86 90.74
CA ALA A 489 -98.04 -24.48 90.99
C ALA A 489 -97.80 -25.97 90.56
N LYS A 490 -96.92 -26.10 89.55
CA LYS A 490 -95.77 -27.05 89.31
C LYS A 490 -95.74 -28.40 90.05
N PRO A 491 -95.21 -29.50 89.45
CA PRO A 491 -93.74 -29.74 89.44
C PRO A 491 -93.15 -30.68 88.35
N GLY A 492 -91.80 -30.76 88.35
CA GLY A 492 -91.00 -31.92 87.91
C GLY A 492 -90.79 -32.08 86.39
N GLY A 493 -89.62 -32.42 85.85
CA GLY A 493 -88.32 -32.88 86.35
C GLY A 493 -87.58 -33.41 85.11
N ALA A 494 -86.35 -32.97 84.83
CA ALA A 494 -85.11 -33.71 85.11
C ALA A 494 -84.91 -34.89 84.14
N ALA A 495 -83.75 -35.20 83.59
CA ALA A 495 -82.33 -35.02 83.92
C ALA A 495 -81.57 -35.77 82.78
N LYS A 496 -80.26 -35.77 82.55
CA LYS A 496 -78.95 -35.31 83.08
C LYS A 496 -77.97 -35.74 81.96
N SER A 497 -76.71 -35.34 81.82
CA SER A 497 -75.58 -35.06 82.73
C SER A 497 -74.50 -34.40 81.85
N GLY A 498 -73.81 -33.32 82.24
CA GLY A 498 -72.75 -33.25 83.25
C GLY A 498 -71.38 -33.17 82.52
N GLY A 499 -70.40 -32.34 82.82
CA GLY A 499 -70.21 -31.32 83.83
C GLY A 499 -68.70 -31.09 84.09
N ALA A 500 -68.26 -29.82 84.06
CA ALA A 500 -67.13 -29.21 84.80
C ALA A 500 -65.68 -29.68 84.48
N ALA A 501 -64.58 -28.93 84.68
CA ALA A 501 -64.33 -27.65 85.36
C ALA A 501 -62.98 -27.00 84.93
N LYS A 502 -62.97 -25.67 84.95
CA LYS A 502 -61.94 -24.69 85.42
C LYS A 502 -60.44 -24.69 84.98
N SER A 503 -60.10 -23.46 84.56
CA SER A 503 -58.96 -22.57 84.90
C SER A 503 -57.63 -22.64 84.13
N GLY A 504 -57.35 -21.49 83.46
CA GLY A 504 -56.04 -20.84 83.36
C GLY A 504 -55.17 -21.26 82.18
N ASP A 505 -55.06 -20.44 81.13
CA ASP A 505 -53.94 -19.51 80.94
C ASP A 505 -54.07 -18.78 79.59
N GLN A 506 -53.38 -17.65 79.48
CA GLN A 506 -53.36 -16.70 78.37
C GLN A 506 -52.85 -17.30 77.05
N ALA A 507 -53.51 -16.99 75.94
CA ALA A 507 -52.88 -16.57 74.67
C ALA A 507 -53.94 -16.33 73.59
N LYS A 508 -53.98 -15.10 73.07
CA LYS A 508 -54.54 -14.77 71.73
C LYS A 508 -53.52 -15.22 70.67
N PRO A 509 -53.97 -15.65 69.48
CA PRO A 509 -53.92 -14.73 68.35
C PRO A 509 -55.08 -14.83 67.35
N ALA A 510 -55.19 -13.79 66.54
CA ALA A 510 -55.98 -13.64 65.32
C ALA A 510 -55.00 -13.60 64.10
N PRO A 511 -55.43 -13.28 62.87
CA PRO A 511 -55.94 -14.23 61.88
C PRO A 511 -55.18 -14.18 60.53
N GLU A 512 -55.76 -14.87 59.53
CA GLU A 512 -55.66 -14.67 58.08
C GLU A 512 -54.63 -15.42 57.19
N ALA A 513 -55.26 -16.18 56.28
CA ALA A 513 -54.85 -16.83 55.05
C ALA A 513 -53.99 -15.93 54.10
N THR A 514 -52.81 -16.38 53.62
CA THR A 514 -52.53 -17.12 52.35
C THR A 514 -53.08 -16.44 51.09
N LYS A 515 -52.38 -16.25 49.96
CA LYS A 515 -51.26 -16.96 49.29
C LYS A 515 -50.82 -16.13 48.07
N SER A 516 -49.54 -16.17 47.67
CA SER A 516 -48.96 -16.10 46.28
C SER A 516 -47.45 -15.75 46.33
N PRO A 517 -46.63 -15.95 45.27
CA PRO A 517 -46.28 -17.23 44.63
C PRO A 517 -44.75 -17.42 44.41
N GLN A 518 -44.38 -18.63 43.99
CA GLN A 518 -43.06 -19.05 43.47
C GLN A 518 -42.63 -18.24 42.23
N ALA A 519 -41.41 -17.69 42.20
CA ALA A 519 -40.13 -18.26 41.72
C ALA A 519 -39.84 -17.99 40.23
N GLY A 520 -38.69 -17.34 39.96
CA GLY A 520 -38.15 -17.11 38.62
C GLY A 520 -36.99 -16.11 38.66
N ALA A 521 -35.78 -16.61 38.93
CA ALA A 521 -34.59 -15.85 39.25
C ALA A 521 -33.95 -15.12 38.04
N ALA A 522 -33.63 -13.84 38.22
CA ALA A 522 -32.63 -13.11 37.45
C ALA A 522 -31.52 -12.69 38.42
N LYS A 523 -30.26 -12.92 38.05
CA LYS A 523 -29.10 -12.40 38.80
C LYS A 523 -28.09 -11.80 37.84
N GLN A 524 -27.97 -10.48 37.93
CA GLN A 524 -26.82 -9.69 37.47
C GLN A 524 -25.62 -10.01 38.37
N VAL A 525 -24.41 -10.01 37.82
CA VAL A 525 -23.17 -9.86 38.60
C VAL A 525 -22.22 -8.93 37.85
N GLU A 526 -21.72 -7.98 38.63
CA GLU A 526 -20.67 -6.98 38.39
C GLU A 526 -19.31 -7.55 37.97
N ALA A 527 -18.43 -6.61 37.61
CA ALA A 527 -17.11 -6.81 37.06
C ALA A 527 -15.97 -6.90 38.12
N GLN A 528 -14.94 -7.69 37.75
CA GLN A 528 -13.50 -7.64 38.11
C GLN A 528 -13.03 -8.08 39.52
N PRO A 529 -11.73 -8.47 39.73
CA PRO A 529 -10.60 -8.68 38.80
C PRO A 529 -9.94 -10.08 38.87
N ALA A 530 -9.22 -10.49 37.82
CA ALA A 530 -8.47 -11.74 37.77
C ALA A 530 -6.96 -11.54 37.97
N LYS A 531 -6.36 -12.52 38.67
CA LYS A 531 -4.98 -12.58 39.15
C LYS A 531 -3.96 -12.91 38.05
N GLN A 532 -2.72 -12.51 38.35
CA GLN A 532 -1.45 -12.80 37.68
C GLN A 532 -1.22 -14.27 37.35
N ALA A 533 -0.74 -14.55 36.13
CA ALA A 533 0.12 -15.68 35.80
C ALA A 533 0.98 -15.39 34.56
N LYS A 534 2.31 -15.48 34.71
CA LYS A 534 3.33 -15.60 33.64
C LYS A 534 3.25 -17.00 33.00
N PRO A 535 3.66 -17.20 31.73
CA PRO A 535 5.04 -17.63 31.48
C PRO A 535 5.72 -17.15 30.17
N LYS A 536 7.06 -17.31 30.20
CA LYS A 536 8.07 -17.49 29.13
C LYS A 536 7.49 -17.86 27.75
N GLY A 537 7.90 -17.28 26.62
CA GLY A 537 9.27 -17.13 26.11
C GLY A 537 9.52 -18.21 25.05
N GLN A 538 9.65 -17.84 23.77
CA GLN A 538 10.36 -18.62 22.74
C GLN A 538 10.53 -17.79 21.46
N GLY A 539 11.78 -17.51 21.13
CA GLY A 539 12.19 -17.09 19.79
C GLY A 539 12.25 -18.31 18.87
N GLY A 540 11.96 -18.09 17.59
CA GLY A 540 12.09 -19.09 16.54
C GLY A 540 12.76 -18.47 15.32
N LYS A 541 14.06 -18.73 15.18
CA LYS A 541 14.71 -18.86 13.87
C LYS A 541 14.03 -19.99 13.08
N PRO A 542 14.21 -20.02 11.75
CA PRO A 542 14.65 -21.26 11.16
C PRO A 542 15.93 -21.08 10.34
N SER A 543 16.90 -21.93 10.65
CA SER A 543 18.06 -22.25 9.83
C SER A 543 17.71 -23.38 8.85
N GLY A 544 18.19 -23.28 7.62
CA GLY A 544 19.00 -24.32 6.98
C GLY A 544 18.32 -25.52 6.31
N GLY A 545 18.63 -25.69 5.02
CA GLY A 545 18.47 -26.89 4.18
C GLY A 545 17.88 -26.51 2.82
N GLY A 546 18.49 -26.71 1.65
CA GLY A 546 19.66 -27.46 1.24
C GLY A 546 19.39 -28.07 -0.13
N ALA A 547 19.95 -27.49 -1.21
CA ALA A 547 20.16 -28.05 -2.56
C ALA A 547 20.88 -26.94 -3.38
N ALA A 548 22.19 -26.98 -3.66
CA ALA A 548 22.99 -27.89 -4.48
C ALA A 548 22.76 -27.75 -6.00
N VAL A 549 23.85 -27.31 -6.66
CA VAL A 549 24.26 -27.42 -8.09
C VAL A 549 23.71 -26.36 -9.07
N ASP A 550 24.53 -25.38 -9.47
CA ASP A 550 25.30 -25.47 -10.73
C ASP A 550 26.42 -24.40 -10.82
N ASP A 551 27.52 -24.76 -11.49
CA ASP A 551 28.87 -24.17 -11.43
C ASP A 551 29.18 -23.15 -12.54
N GLY A 552 29.92 -22.09 -12.17
CA GLY A 552 31.04 -21.52 -12.95
C GLY A 552 30.82 -20.26 -13.83
N PRO A 553 31.87 -19.48 -14.13
CA PRO A 553 32.93 -19.02 -13.22
C PRO A 553 33.14 -17.48 -13.30
N THR A 554 33.39 -16.85 -12.14
CA THR A 554 33.82 -15.45 -12.06
C THR A 554 35.32 -15.39 -11.78
N GLU A 555 36.05 -14.71 -12.67
CA GLU A 555 37.49 -14.46 -12.58
C GLU A 555 37.87 -13.76 -11.26
N GLN A 556 38.79 -14.37 -10.53
CA GLN A 556 39.41 -13.82 -9.33
C GLN A 556 40.61 -12.95 -9.74
N ILE A 557 40.50 -11.65 -9.49
CA ILE A 557 41.60 -10.70 -9.59
C ILE A 557 42.49 -10.89 -8.36
N HIS A 558 43.64 -11.53 -8.55
CA HIS A 558 44.70 -11.63 -7.55
C HIS A 558 45.33 -10.24 -7.31
N ARG A 559 45.14 -9.73 -6.08
CA ARG A 559 46.00 -8.69 -5.49
C ARG A 559 47.20 -9.37 -4.87
N ASP A 560 48.35 -9.33 -5.53
CA ASP A 560 49.61 -9.69 -4.91
C ASP A 560 50.21 -8.49 -4.17
N THR A 561 50.22 -8.64 -2.85
CA THR A 561 50.96 -7.82 -1.89
C THR A 561 52.46 -8.11 -1.96
N ALA A 562 53.23 -7.03 -1.95
CA ALA A 562 54.68 -7.04 -1.89
C ALA A 562 55.24 -7.56 -0.55
N ARG A 563 56.48 -8.10 -0.65
CA ARG A 563 57.62 -7.99 0.28
C ARG A 563 58.05 -9.30 0.98
N GLY A 564 59.23 -9.81 0.60
CA GLY A 564 60.00 -10.81 1.35
C GLY A 564 61.30 -11.24 0.64
N HIS A 565 62.44 -10.96 1.26
CA HIS A 565 63.82 -11.14 0.77
C HIS A 565 64.27 -12.58 0.45
N GLY A 566 65.20 -12.72 -0.52
CA GLY A 566 66.13 -13.85 -0.64
C GLY A 566 67.19 -13.62 -1.75
N PRO A 567 68.46 -14.10 -1.62
CA PRO A 567 69.63 -13.49 -2.27
C PRO A 567 70.25 -14.30 -3.43
N HIS A 568 71.11 -13.62 -4.21
CA HIS A 568 72.09 -14.13 -5.20
C HIS A 568 71.55 -14.80 -6.49
N ASP A 569 71.76 -14.14 -7.64
CA ASP A 569 72.75 -14.58 -8.66
C ASP A 569 72.82 -13.57 -9.82
N GLU A 570 74.03 -13.07 -10.11
CA GLU A 570 74.35 -12.30 -11.31
C GLU A 570 74.55 -13.23 -12.52
N PRO A 571 74.02 -12.89 -13.71
CA PRO A 571 74.59 -13.31 -14.96
C PRO A 571 75.22 -12.13 -15.70
N THR A 572 76.55 -12.13 -15.71
CA THR A 572 77.43 -11.35 -16.58
C THR A 572 76.96 -11.40 -18.04
N ARG A 573 76.40 -10.29 -18.55
CA ARG A 573 76.24 -10.08 -20.00
C ARG A 573 77.24 -9.04 -20.51
N ARG A 574 78.26 -9.63 -21.11
CA ARG A 574 79.32 -9.08 -21.95
C ARG A 574 78.79 -8.03 -22.93
N ILE A 575 79.20 -6.78 -22.73
CA ILE A 575 79.05 -5.68 -23.71
C ILE A 575 80.01 -5.98 -24.87
N GLN A 576 79.48 -6.14 -26.08
CA GLN A 576 80.27 -6.20 -27.32
C GLN A 576 80.46 -4.77 -27.84
N LEU A 577 81.70 -4.27 -27.75
CA LEU A 577 82.17 -3.09 -28.46
C LEU A 577 82.57 -3.47 -29.90
N PRO A 578 82.45 -2.55 -30.87
CA PRO A 578 82.73 -2.82 -32.28
C PRO A 578 84.23 -2.76 -32.58
N VAL A 579 84.71 -3.71 -33.38
CA VAL A 579 86.09 -3.74 -33.92
C VAL A 579 86.05 -3.28 -35.38
N PRO A 580 86.92 -2.34 -35.81
CA PRO A 580 87.08 -1.99 -37.22
C PRO A 580 88.19 -2.80 -37.91
N ASP A 581 88.14 -2.73 -39.24
CA ASP A 581 89.13 -3.12 -40.25
C ASP A 581 89.10 -4.54 -40.85
N GLY A 582 88.82 -4.56 -42.16
CA GLY A 582 89.90 -4.88 -43.10
C GLY A 582 89.68 -5.99 -44.12
N LYS A 583 89.36 -5.56 -45.35
CA LYS A 583 89.82 -6.10 -46.65
C LYS A 583 89.33 -7.49 -47.12
N GLY A 584 88.65 -7.46 -48.27
CA GLY A 584 89.24 -8.07 -49.48
C GLY A 584 88.41 -9.11 -50.22
N GLN A 585 88.04 -8.75 -51.47
CA GLN A 585 87.92 -9.61 -52.66
C GLN A 585 86.71 -10.57 -52.71
N GLN A 586 86.03 -10.80 -53.83
CA GLN A 586 86.24 -10.48 -55.25
C GLN A 586 84.97 -10.83 -56.04
N ARG A 587 84.76 -10.14 -57.17
CA ARG A 587 84.06 -10.59 -58.40
C ARG A 587 82.53 -10.78 -58.29
N SER A 588 81.71 -10.22 -59.18
CA SER A 588 81.79 -10.37 -60.64
C SER A 588 80.76 -9.48 -61.34
N HIS A 589 81.11 -9.04 -62.55
CA HIS A 589 80.25 -8.70 -63.70
C HIS A 589 79.29 -7.50 -63.58
N SER A 590 79.11 -6.61 -64.56
CA SER A 590 79.66 -6.43 -65.90
C SER A 590 79.04 -5.16 -66.51
N ALA A 591 79.81 -4.49 -67.37
CA ALA A 591 79.36 -3.80 -68.57
C ALA A 591 78.71 -2.39 -68.47
N THR A 592 79.41 -1.43 -69.12
CA THR A 592 78.88 -0.31 -69.94
C THR A 592 78.13 0.80 -69.18
N ARG A 593 78.43 2.09 -69.26
CA ARG A 593 78.79 2.93 -70.42
C ARG A 593 79.25 4.31 -69.88
N ILE A 594 80.36 4.83 -70.40
CA ILE A 594 80.73 6.25 -70.27
C ILE A 594 80.18 6.97 -71.50
N ASP A 595 79.51 8.10 -71.27
CA ASP A 595 79.47 9.33 -72.09
C ASP A 595 78.29 10.16 -71.58
N ALA A 596 78.31 11.48 -71.49
CA ALA A 596 79.32 12.52 -71.63
C ALA A 596 78.59 13.81 -71.22
N THR A 597 79.34 14.90 -70.99
CA THR A 597 78.85 16.31 -71.09
C THR A 597 77.77 16.72 -70.06
N ASN A 598 77.84 17.82 -69.32
CA ASN A 598 78.24 19.14 -69.77
C ASN A 598 78.16 20.12 -68.58
N GLN A 599 79.00 21.16 -68.63
CA GLN A 599 78.66 22.57 -68.32
C GLN A 599 77.98 22.90 -66.98
N GLN A 600 78.71 23.51 -66.05
CA GLN A 600 78.88 24.98 -65.92
C GLN A 600 77.96 25.58 -64.84
N ARG A 601 78.60 26.28 -63.90
CA ARG A 601 78.19 27.54 -63.28
C ARG A 601 76.80 27.59 -62.61
N ARG A 602 76.79 27.59 -61.29
CA ARG A 602 76.82 28.82 -60.48
C ARG A 602 77.07 28.50 -59.01
#